data_AF-A0AAW6NAX4-F1
#
_entry.id   AF-A0AAW6NAX4-F1
#
_cell.length_a   1.000
_cell.length_b   1.000
_cell.length_c   1.000
_cell.angle_alpha   90.00
_cell.angle_beta   90.00
_cell.angle_gamma   90.00
#
_symmetry.space_group_name_H-M   'P 1'
#
loop_
_entity.id
_entity.type
_entity.pdbx_description
1 polymer ?
#
loop_
_entity_poly.entity_id
_entity_poly.type
_entity_poly.pdbx_seq_one_letter_code
_entity_poly.pdbx_strand_id
1 'polypeptide(L)'
;MPEKNYIIVGREVGEAKFFLHTASNKINKTRGDDGIPLTVAHIGKRVVEMSENGAIKEGTPEYERAVREIKYSLEVIPQGSTNLTTAEKEAIWENTTVQLKWDKRRPNGATDENTRIIVIPADNTHSVNVTTMSEQPHGMGFPPPLTYPLDVDLVFSANIDRALSTIDSFVPKAGVDPLSQAQNQALKDHIREELLGRFFVDPDEDRPEILSKQAVLEQQLVSYYRAVGIYITEMCK
;
A
#
# COMPACT_ATOMS: atom_id res chain seq x y z
N MET A 1 10.27 -14.17 28.34
CA MET A 1 8.96 -13.56 28.03
C MET A 1 8.56 -14.07 26.65
N PRO A 2 7.27 -14.37 26.38
CA PRO A 2 6.87 -14.73 25.02
C PRO A 2 7.26 -13.62 24.06
N GLU A 3 7.88 -14.00 22.95
CA GLU A 3 8.31 -13.09 21.90
C GLU A 3 7.08 -12.40 21.32
N LYS A 4 7.05 -11.07 21.40
CA LYS A 4 5.92 -10.29 20.87
C LYS A 4 6.18 -10.07 19.38
N ASN A 5 5.37 -10.69 18.53
CA ASN A 5 5.53 -10.60 17.08
C ASN A 5 4.92 -9.31 16.54
N TYR A 6 5.68 -8.57 15.75
CA TYR A 6 5.23 -7.34 15.09
C TYR A 6 5.98 -7.13 13.77
N ILE A 7 5.44 -6.25 12.94
CA ILE A 7 6.09 -5.75 11.73
C ILE A 7 6.10 -4.23 11.76
N ILE A 8 7.02 -3.64 11.00
CA ILE A 8 7.07 -2.20 10.75
C ILE A 8 6.85 -2.00 9.26
N VAL A 9 5.81 -1.25 8.89
CA VAL A 9 5.41 -1.03 7.50
C VAL A 9 5.01 0.42 7.27
N GLY A 10 4.83 0.81 6.01
CA GLY A 10 4.23 2.11 5.68
C GLY A 10 2.82 2.24 6.25
N ARG A 11 2.48 3.41 6.76
CA ARG A 11 1.14 3.74 7.21
C ARG A 11 0.19 3.85 6.03
N GLU A 12 -1.01 3.30 6.14
CA GLU A 12 -1.97 3.35 5.04
C GLU A 12 -2.42 4.77 4.73
N VAL A 13 -2.78 4.98 3.47
CA VAL A 13 -3.49 6.15 2.96
C VAL A 13 -4.81 6.34 3.72
N GLY A 14 -4.97 7.55 4.24
CA GLY A 14 -6.08 7.93 5.11
C GLY A 14 -5.89 7.57 6.59
N GLU A 15 -4.78 6.94 6.97
CA GLU A 15 -4.47 6.66 8.38
C GLU A 15 -3.29 7.49 8.91
N ALA A 16 -2.93 8.56 8.19
CA ALA A 16 -1.80 9.44 8.47
C ALA A 16 -1.80 9.97 9.92
N LYS A 17 -0.73 9.69 10.67
CA LYS A 17 -0.51 10.19 12.03
C LYS A 17 0.29 11.50 12.04
N PHE A 18 1.06 11.73 10.97
CA PHE A 18 1.98 12.85 10.84
C PHE A 18 1.83 13.52 9.48
N PHE A 19 2.08 14.82 9.45
CA PHE A 19 1.94 15.67 8.27
C PHE A 19 3.20 16.50 8.08
N LEU A 20 3.69 16.57 6.84
CA LEU A 20 4.80 17.40 6.43
C LEU A 20 4.27 18.75 5.93
N HIS A 21 4.71 19.82 6.58
CA HIS A 21 4.43 21.20 6.17
C HIS A 21 5.60 21.72 5.35
N THR A 22 5.46 21.75 4.03
CA THR A 22 6.58 22.03 3.10
C THR A 22 7.17 23.42 3.29
N ALA A 23 6.34 24.42 3.61
CA ALA A 23 6.80 25.80 3.82
C ALA A 23 7.73 25.94 5.03
N SER A 24 7.47 25.17 6.09
CA SER A 24 8.27 25.21 7.33
C SER A 24 9.25 24.05 7.47
N ASN A 25 9.16 23.05 6.59
CA ASN A 25 9.88 21.77 6.66
C ASN A 25 9.72 21.05 8.02
N LYS A 26 8.56 21.24 8.66
CA LYS A 26 8.22 20.63 9.96
C LYS A 26 7.29 19.44 9.76
N ILE A 27 7.46 18.45 10.63
CA ILE A 27 6.56 17.30 10.75
C ILE A 27 5.86 17.41 12.10
N ASN A 28 4.53 17.35 12.10
CA ASN A 28 3.75 17.29 13.33
C ASN A 28 2.45 16.50 13.12
N LYS A 29 1.59 16.42 14.13
CA LYS A 29 0.35 15.60 14.11
C LYS A 29 -0.87 16.35 13.55
N THR A 30 -0.75 17.64 13.30
CA THR A 30 -1.83 18.50 12.81
C THR A 30 -1.64 18.73 11.32
N ARG A 31 -2.67 18.48 10.51
CA ARG A 31 -2.57 18.66 9.06
C ARG A 31 -2.39 20.13 8.65
N GLY A 32 -3.22 21.05 9.16
CA GLY A 32 -3.27 22.42 8.63
C GLY A 32 -3.62 22.45 7.13
N ASP A 33 -3.45 23.61 6.50
CA ASP A 33 -3.82 23.82 5.09
C ASP A 33 -2.75 23.29 4.11
N ASP A 34 -1.48 23.24 4.54
CA ASP A 34 -0.33 22.83 3.73
C ASP A 34 0.22 21.44 4.08
N GLY A 35 -0.44 20.70 4.98
CA GLY A 35 0.03 19.41 5.47
C GLY A 35 -0.10 18.29 4.46
N ILE A 36 1.04 17.75 4.04
CA ILE A 36 1.12 16.53 3.23
C ILE A 36 1.09 15.31 4.16
N PRO A 37 0.16 14.37 3.99
CA PRO A 37 0.06 13.18 4.84
C PRO A 37 1.27 12.25 4.64
N LEU A 38 1.95 11.90 5.73
CA LEU A 38 3.06 10.97 5.74
C LEU A 38 2.53 9.53 5.84
N THR A 39 2.43 8.90 4.68
CA THR A 39 1.86 7.56 4.44
C THR A 39 2.76 6.76 3.52
N VAL A 40 2.40 5.51 3.26
CA VAL A 40 3.08 4.63 2.33
C VAL A 40 3.14 5.21 0.90
N ALA A 41 2.12 5.96 0.47
CA ALA A 41 2.15 6.68 -0.81
C ALA A 41 3.21 7.80 -0.84
N HIS A 42 3.44 8.49 0.28
CA HIS A 42 4.52 9.50 0.38
C HIS A 42 5.90 8.85 0.25
N ILE A 43 6.09 7.68 0.89
CA ILE A 43 7.34 6.90 0.77
C ILE A 43 7.61 6.57 -0.70
N GLY A 44 6.63 6.01 -1.41
CA GLY A 44 6.85 5.63 -2.81
C GLY A 44 7.06 6.83 -3.73
N LYS A 45 6.38 7.96 -3.50
CA LYS A 45 6.66 9.21 -4.21
C LYS A 45 8.11 9.65 -4.02
N ARG A 46 8.59 9.68 -2.77
CA ARG A 46 9.99 10.03 -2.47
C ARG A 46 10.97 9.08 -3.14
N VAL A 47 10.68 7.79 -3.18
CA VAL A 47 11.54 6.81 -3.86
C VAL A 47 11.62 7.10 -5.36
N VAL A 48 10.48 7.36 -6.02
CA VAL A 48 10.47 7.70 -7.45
C VAL A 48 11.29 8.96 -7.70
N GLU A 49 11.08 10.02 -6.92
CA GLU A 49 11.86 11.26 -7.01
C GLU A 49 13.37 11.02 -6.82
N MET A 50 13.76 10.18 -5.86
CA MET A 50 15.17 9.83 -5.65
C MET A 50 15.74 8.95 -6.78
N SER A 51 14.92 8.09 -7.38
CA SER A 51 15.31 7.29 -8.55
C SER A 51 15.58 8.15 -9.78
N GLU A 52 14.86 9.26 -9.94
CA GLU A 52 15.04 10.19 -11.06
C GLU A 52 16.22 11.13 -10.85
N ASN A 53 16.42 11.62 -9.63
CA ASN A 53 17.46 12.61 -9.30
C ASN A 53 18.81 11.97 -8.93
N GLY A 54 18.83 10.65 -8.73
CA GLY A 54 20.01 9.88 -8.39
C GLY A 54 20.28 9.78 -6.90
N ALA A 55 21.31 9.00 -6.57
CA ALA A 55 21.67 8.66 -5.20
C ALA A 55 21.99 9.90 -4.34
N ILE A 56 21.21 10.11 -3.28
CA ILE A 56 21.51 11.12 -2.27
C ILE A 56 22.66 10.62 -1.39
N LYS A 57 23.64 11.48 -1.13
CA LYS A 57 24.77 11.20 -0.24
C LYS A 57 24.33 11.16 1.22
N GLU A 58 24.71 10.10 1.92
CA GLU A 58 24.48 9.93 3.36
C GLU A 58 25.05 11.10 4.19
N GLY A 59 24.31 11.51 5.22
CA GLY A 59 24.67 12.62 6.12
C GLY A 59 24.42 14.03 5.53
N THR A 60 23.90 14.14 4.31
CA THR A 60 23.47 15.44 3.77
C THR A 60 22.12 15.86 4.35
N PRO A 61 21.79 17.17 4.41
CA PRO A 61 20.47 17.63 4.86
C PRO A 61 19.32 17.01 4.08
N GLU A 62 19.52 16.72 2.79
CA GLU A 62 18.54 16.05 1.96
C GLU A 62 18.34 14.58 2.34
N TYR A 63 19.43 13.86 2.64
CA TYR A 63 19.37 12.49 3.13
C TYR A 63 18.64 12.41 4.47
N GLU A 64 19.02 13.25 5.42
CA GLU A 64 18.39 13.29 6.76
C GLU A 64 16.91 13.63 6.67
N ARG A 65 16.54 14.55 5.77
CA ARG A 65 15.14 14.87 5.49
C ARG A 65 14.38 13.66 4.93
N ALA A 66 14.92 12.98 3.93
CA ALA A 66 14.29 11.82 3.32
C ALA A 66 14.11 10.67 4.33
N VAL A 67 15.15 10.35 5.10
CA VAL A 67 15.13 9.35 6.18
C VAL A 67 14.07 9.70 7.23
N ARG A 68 14.03 10.96 7.65
CA ARG A 68 13.04 11.45 8.61
C ARG A 68 11.62 11.29 8.07
N GLU A 69 11.32 11.80 6.88
CA GLU A 69 9.99 11.69 6.27
C GLU A 69 9.52 10.24 6.13
N ILE A 70 10.42 9.34 5.72
CA ILE A 70 10.12 7.90 5.62
C ILE A 70 9.83 7.34 7.01
N LYS A 71 10.66 7.60 8.02
CA LYS A 71 10.42 7.13 9.41
C LYS A 71 9.05 7.57 9.94
N TYR A 72 8.67 8.82 9.72
CA TYR A 72 7.37 9.35 10.16
C TYR A 72 6.18 8.83 9.34
N SER A 73 6.44 8.20 8.19
CA SER A 73 5.45 7.49 7.39
C SER A 73 5.28 6.03 7.80
N LEU A 74 6.05 5.51 8.76
CA LEU A 74 5.97 4.11 9.22
C LEU A 74 4.96 3.90 10.37
N GLU A 75 4.59 2.65 10.56
CA GLU A 75 3.71 2.12 11.59
C GLU A 75 4.18 0.77 12.11
N VAL A 76 3.95 0.51 13.40
CA VAL A 76 4.15 -0.80 14.04
C VAL A 76 2.82 -1.55 14.10
N ILE A 77 2.72 -2.67 13.40
CA ILE A 77 1.53 -3.53 13.37
C ILE A 77 1.82 -4.83 14.14
N PRO A 78 1.06 -5.14 15.20
CA PRO A 78 1.20 -6.42 15.90
C PRO A 78 0.77 -7.58 15.00
N GLN A 79 1.44 -8.73 15.12
CA GLN A 79 1.13 -9.93 14.33
C GLN A 79 0.50 -11.03 15.19
N GLY A 80 -0.44 -11.78 14.59
CA GLY A 80 -1.12 -12.89 15.23
C GLY A 80 -1.94 -12.48 16.46
N SER A 81 -1.84 -13.24 17.55
CA SER A 81 -2.49 -12.93 18.83
C SER A 81 -1.72 -11.93 19.70
N THR A 82 -0.67 -11.29 19.17
CA THR A 82 0.14 -10.34 19.92
C THR A 82 -0.67 -9.07 20.17
N ASN A 83 -0.79 -8.67 21.43
CA ASN A 83 -1.32 -7.36 21.79
C ASN A 83 -0.17 -6.44 22.22
N LEU A 84 0.06 -5.39 21.43
CA LEU A 84 0.96 -4.29 21.77
C LEU A 84 0.14 -3.08 22.22
N THR A 85 0.49 -2.54 23.38
CA THR A 85 -0.06 -1.26 23.86
C THR A 85 0.44 -0.11 22.99
N THR A 86 -0.26 1.02 22.99
CA THR A 86 0.16 2.22 22.27
C THR A 86 1.57 2.68 22.67
N ALA A 87 1.92 2.59 23.95
CA ALA A 87 3.24 2.96 24.46
C ALA A 87 4.34 2.03 23.92
N GLU A 88 4.07 0.73 23.82
CA GLU A 88 5.03 -0.23 23.24
C GLU A 88 5.23 0.01 21.75
N LYS A 89 4.16 0.28 21.00
CA LYS A 89 4.25 0.64 19.58
C LYS A 89 5.08 1.91 19.37
N GLU A 90 4.88 2.93 20.22
CA GLU A 90 5.65 4.17 20.14
C GLU A 90 7.13 3.91 20.44
N ALA A 91 7.45 3.14 21.48
CA ALA A 91 8.83 2.81 21.83
C ALA A 91 9.55 2.02 20.72
N ILE A 92 8.86 1.07 20.07
CA ILE A 92 9.40 0.34 18.91
C ILE A 92 9.67 1.31 17.75
N TRP A 93 8.70 2.17 17.44
CA TRP A 93 8.83 3.17 16.37
C TRP A 93 9.96 4.17 16.64
N GLU A 94 10.11 4.64 17.88
CA GLU A 94 11.18 5.55 18.29
C GLU A 94 12.56 4.92 18.07
N ASN A 95 12.72 3.63 18.40
CA ASN A 95 13.96 2.87 18.22
C ASN A 95 14.20 2.42 16.78
N THR A 96 13.23 2.58 15.88
CA THR A 96 13.38 2.22 14.46
C THR A 96 14.34 3.20 13.77
N THR A 97 15.27 2.66 13.00
CA THR A 97 16.19 3.43 12.16
C THR A 97 15.92 3.14 10.68
N VAL A 98 15.99 4.18 9.86
CA VAL A 98 15.78 4.09 8.41
C VAL A 98 17.11 4.38 7.72
N GLN A 99 17.48 3.56 6.74
CA GLN A 99 18.68 3.73 5.93
C GLN A 99 18.31 3.60 4.45
N LEU A 100 18.87 4.47 3.60
CA LEU A 100 18.65 4.40 2.15
C LEU A 100 19.82 3.67 1.49
N LYS A 101 19.53 2.62 0.72
CA LYS A 101 20.53 1.87 -0.04
C LYS A 101 20.28 2.06 -1.54
N TRP A 102 21.32 2.45 -2.26
CA TRP A 102 21.26 2.68 -3.69
C TRP A 102 21.92 1.55 -4.47
N ASP A 103 21.18 1.01 -5.44
CA ASP A 103 21.74 0.12 -6.45
C ASP A 103 22.45 0.96 -7.52
N LYS A 104 23.71 0.64 -7.80
CA LYS A 104 24.50 1.34 -8.83
C LYS A 104 24.58 0.46 -10.07
N ARG A 105 23.66 0.70 -11.01
CA ARG A 105 23.77 0.12 -12.35
C ARG A 105 24.88 0.83 -13.12
N ARG A 106 25.79 0.06 -13.70
CA ARG A 106 26.72 0.54 -14.71
C ARG A 106 26.60 -0.38 -15.92
N PRO A 107 26.20 0.13 -17.10
CA PRO A 107 26.28 -0.67 -18.31
C PRO A 107 27.76 -0.94 -18.59
N ASN A 108 28.18 -2.20 -18.45
CA ASN A 108 29.54 -2.63 -18.72
C ASN A 108 29.56 -3.53 -19.97
N GLY A 109 29.60 -2.92 -21.16
CA GLY A 109 29.64 -3.64 -22.44
C GLY A 109 28.27 -4.06 -22.99
N ALA A 110 28.23 -5.16 -23.75
CA ALA A 110 27.05 -5.66 -24.47
C ALA A 110 26.10 -6.52 -23.60
N THR A 111 26.51 -6.87 -22.38
CA THR A 111 25.75 -7.70 -21.45
C THR A 111 25.52 -6.93 -20.17
N ASP A 112 24.25 -6.73 -19.82
CA ASP A 112 23.83 -6.06 -18.59
C ASP A 112 24.15 -6.96 -17.37
N GLU A 113 25.26 -6.68 -16.69
CA GLU A 113 25.64 -7.34 -15.44
C GLU A 113 24.69 -6.92 -14.31
N ASN A 114 23.59 -7.66 -14.20
CA ASN A 114 22.51 -7.40 -13.28
C ASN A 114 22.77 -8.04 -11.91
N THR A 115 23.26 -7.25 -10.96
CA THR A 115 23.19 -7.63 -9.53
C THR A 115 21.83 -7.22 -8.97
N ARG A 116 21.20 -8.07 -8.16
CA ARG A 116 19.91 -7.79 -7.51
C ARG A 116 20.10 -7.70 -6.00
N ILE A 117 19.66 -6.59 -5.41
CA ILE A 117 19.52 -6.50 -3.95
C ILE A 117 18.20 -7.18 -3.59
N ILE A 118 18.28 -8.37 -2.98
CA ILE A 118 17.14 -9.04 -2.38
C ILE A 118 17.12 -8.66 -0.91
N VAL A 119 16.02 -8.04 -0.46
CA VAL A 119 15.82 -7.77 0.96
C VAL A 119 14.89 -8.82 1.52
N ILE A 120 15.35 -9.52 2.55
CA ILE A 120 14.59 -10.53 3.26
C ILE A 120 14.08 -9.86 4.54
N PRO A 121 12.77 -9.84 4.79
CA PRO A 121 12.22 -9.30 6.03
C PRO A 121 12.75 -10.03 7.27
N ALA A 122 12.76 -9.34 8.41
CA ALA A 122 13.24 -9.82 9.71
C ALA A 122 12.72 -11.22 10.09
N ASP A 123 13.45 -11.87 11.00
CA ASP A 123 13.08 -13.18 11.56
C ASP A 123 11.61 -13.20 11.99
N ASN A 124 10.88 -14.26 11.61
CA ASN A 124 9.48 -14.50 11.96
C ASN A 124 8.42 -13.53 11.39
N THR A 125 8.78 -12.54 10.57
CA THR A 125 7.81 -11.62 9.89
C THR A 125 6.69 -12.38 9.18
N HIS A 126 7.02 -13.50 8.52
CA HIS A 126 6.07 -14.30 7.76
C HIS A 126 5.59 -15.57 8.48
N SER A 127 6.16 -15.91 9.64
CA SER A 127 5.91 -17.21 10.29
C SER A 127 4.46 -17.37 10.74
N VAL A 128 3.83 -16.27 11.19
CA VAL A 128 2.41 -16.26 11.54
C VAL A 128 1.54 -16.58 10.32
N ASN A 129 1.80 -15.94 9.18
CA ASN A 129 1.03 -16.18 7.96
C ASN A 129 1.22 -17.60 7.43
N VAL A 130 2.45 -18.13 7.50
CA VAL A 130 2.76 -19.53 7.18
C VAL A 130 1.98 -20.48 8.10
N THR A 131 1.92 -20.19 9.39
CA THR A 131 1.17 -21.00 10.38
C THR A 131 -0.33 -20.98 10.06
N THR A 132 -0.93 -19.81 9.88
CA THR A 132 -2.33 -19.65 9.51
C THR A 132 -2.69 -20.39 8.22
N MET A 133 -1.86 -20.27 7.18
CA MET A 133 -2.07 -20.99 5.91
C MET A 133 -1.89 -22.51 6.05
N SER A 134 -1.01 -22.96 6.94
CA SER A 134 -0.80 -24.39 7.22
C SER A 134 -1.97 -25.00 7.98
N GLU A 135 -2.68 -24.23 8.80
CA GLU A 135 -3.89 -24.65 9.51
C GLU A 135 -5.13 -24.77 8.59
N GLN A 136 -5.10 -24.12 7.41
CA GLN A 136 -6.14 -24.18 6.38
C GLN A 136 -5.54 -24.56 5.01
N PRO A 137 -5.05 -25.80 4.84
CA PRO A 137 -4.29 -26.21 3.64
C PRO A 137 -5.13 -26.28 2.35
N HIS A 138 -6.45 -26.20 2.46
CA HIS A 138 -7.39 -26.18 1.33
C HIS A 138 -8.33 -24.97 1.45
N GLY A 139 -8.07 -23.94 0.64
CA GLY A 139 -8.88 -22.74 0.53
C GLY A 139 -8.70 -22.08 -0.85
N MET A 140 -9.70 -21.33 -1.31
CA MET A 140 -9.57 -20.52 -2.53
C MET A 140 -8.96 -19.17 -2.16
N GLY A 141 -7.73 -18.92 -2.62
CA GLY A 141 -7.01 -17.69 -2.36
C GLY A 141 -6.59 -17.50 -0.90
N PHE A 142 -5.87 -16.41 -0.65
CA PHE A 142 -5.55 -15.89 0.66
C PHE A 142 -5.40 -14.37 0.52
N PRO A 143 -5.79 -13.55 1.51
CA PRO A 143 -5.38 -12.15 1.52
C PRO A 143 -3.85 -12.12 1.70
N PRO A 144 -3.06 -11.56 0.77
CA PRO A 144 -1.64 -11.38 0.98
C PRO A 144 -1.34 -10.78 2.37
N PRO A 145 -0.25 -11.18 3.02
CA PRO A 145 0.05 -10.85 4.42
C PRO A 145 0.17 -9.34 4.72
N LEU A 146 0.21 -8.51 3.66
CA LEU A 146 0.36 -7.06 3.68
C LEU A 146 -0.65 -6.38 2.75
N THR A 147 -1.78 -7.03 2.54
CA THR A 147 -2.93 -6.43 1.85
C THR A 147 -3.50 -5.40 2.77
N TYR A 148 -3.35 -4.14 2.42
CA TYR A 148 -4.18 -3.16 3.09
C TYR A 148 -5.60 -3.28 2.53
N PRO A 149 -6.63 -2.86 3.29
CA PRO A 149 -8.01 -2.95 2.84
C PRO A 149 -8.23 -2.39 1.42
N LEU A 150 -7.51 -1.33 1.05
CA LEU A 150 -7.60 -0.67 -0.24
C LEU A 150 -7.03 -1.50 -1.42
N ASP A 151 -6.14 -2.46 -1.17
CA ASP A 151 -5.61 -3.35 -2.21
C ASP A 151 -6.68 -4.30 -2.75
N VAL A 152 -7.60 -4.73 -1.88
CA VAL A 152 -8.76 -5.54 -2.28
C VAL A 152 -9.58 -4.75 -3.28
N ASP A 153 -9.87 -3.49 -2.96
CA ASP A 153 -10.66 -2.59 -3.79
C ASP A 153 -9.97 -2.29 -5.13
N LEU A 154 -8.66 -2.05 -5.13
CA LEU A 154 -7.87 -1.83 -6.35
C LEU A 154 -7.87 -3.05 -7.27
N VAL A 155 -7.66 -4.25 -6.72
CA VAL A 155 -7.67 -5.50 -7.51
C VAL A 155 -9.07 -5.75 -8.08
N PHE A 156 -10.12 -5.54 -7.29
CA PHE A 156 -11.49 -5.69 -7.78
C PHE A 156 -11.83 -4.66 -8.86
N SER A 157 -11.50 -3.38 -8.64
CA SER A 157 -11.68 -2.31 -9.62
C SER A 157 -10.96 -2.61 -10.94
N ALA A 158 -9.69 -3.04 -10.87
CA ALA A 158 -8.91 -3.39 -12.05
C ALA A 158 -9.45 -4.61 -12.83
N ASN A 159 -10.21 -5.50 -12.17
CA ASN A 159 -10.77 -6.69 -12.78
C ASN A 159 -12.28 -6.59 -13.06
N ILE A 160 -12.92 -5.45 -12.76
CA ILE A 160 -14.38 -5.34 -12.86
C ILE A 160 -14.87 -5.58 -14.29
N ASP A 161 -14.20 -5.02 -15.30
CA ASP A 161 -14.58 -5.24 -16.69
C ASP A 161 -14.37 -6.69 -17.14
N ARG A 162 -13.42 -7.41 -16.52
CA ARG A 162 -13.22 -8.85 -16.75
C ARG A 162 -14.31 -9.70 -16.07
N ALA A 163 -14.76 -9.30 -14.89
CA ALA A 163 -15.90 -9.93 -14.24
C ALA A 163 -17.18 -9.69 -15.06
N LEU A 164 -17.39 -8.46 -15.53
CA LEU A 164 -18.53 -8.08 -16.37
C LEU A 164 -18.51 -8.78 -17.74
N SER A 165 -17.35 -9.09 -18.32
CA SER A 165 -17.26 -9.87 -19.57
C SER A 165 -17.63 -11.35 -19.39
N THR A 166 -17.62 -11.85 -18.14
CA THR A 166 -18.16 -13.19 -17.82
C THR A 166 -19.69 -13.21 -18.00
N ILE A 167 -20.35 -12.07 -17.80
CA ILE A 167 -21.80 -11.91 -18.06
C ILE A 167 -22.07 -11.88 -19.58
N ASP A 168 -21.19 -11.25 -20.36
CA ASP A 168 -21.30 -11.24 -21.83
C ASP A 168 -21.12 -12.63 -22.45
N SER A 169 -20.27 -13.46 -21.83
CA SER A 169 -20.00 -14.84 -22.27
C SER A 169 -20.94 -15.87 -21.65
N PHE A 170 -21.92 -15.44 -20.82
CA PHE A 170 -22.88 -16.34 -20.22
C PHE A 170 -23.81 -16.94 -21.28
N VAL A 171 -23.79 -18.27 -21.37
CA VAL A 171 -24.73 -19.04 -22.19
C VAL A 171 -25.67 -19.78 -21.24
N PRO A 172 -26.99 -19.50 -21.28
CA PRO A 172 -27.94 -20.16 -20.40
C PRO A 172 -27.99 -21.67 -20.66
N LYS A 173 -28.30 -22.45 -19.62
CA LYS A 173 -28.56 -23.89 -19.76
C LYS A 173 -29.79 -24.11 -20.65
N ALA A 174 -29.85 -25.29 -21.28
CA ALA A 174 -30.99 -25.66 -22.13
C ALA A 174 -32.33 -25.49 -21.38
N GLY A 175 -33.30 -24.84 -22.02
CA GLY A 175 -34.62 -24.54 -21.45
C GLY A 175 -34.72 -23.26 -20.64
N VAL A 176 -33.66 -22.44 -20.59
CA VAL A 176 -33.67 -21.10 -20.00
C VAL A 176 -33.49 -20.06 -21.08
N ASP A 177 -34.39 -19.08 -21.14
CA ASP A 177 -34.29 -17.98 -22.10
C ASP A 177 -33.07 -17.10 -21.77
N PRO A 178 -32.29 -16.67 -22.78
CA PRO A 178 -31.21 -15.74 -22.58
C PRO A 178 -31.74 -14.37 -22.14
N LEU A 179 -30.93 -13.65 -21.37
CA LEU A 179 -31.19 -12.25 -21.08
C LEU A 179 -31.23 -11.44 -22.38
N SER A 180 -32.21 -10.55 -22.52
CA SER A 180 -32.18 -9.55 -23.59
C SER A 180 -30.95 -8.64 -23.43
N GLN A 181 -30.51 -8.00 -24.51
CA GLN A 181 -29.38 -7.08 -24.49
C GLN A 181 -29.57 -5.96 -23.46
N ALA A 182 -30.79 -5.42 -23.34
CA ALA A 182 -31.12 -4.38 -22.37
C ALA A 182 -31.04 -4.89 -20.92
N GLN A 183 -31.50 -6.11 -20.65
CA GLN A 183 -31.39 -6.71 -19.31
C GLN A 183 -29.94 -7.04 -18.95
N ASN A 184 -29.15 -7.51 -19.91
CA ASN A 184 -27.73 -7.79 -19.70
C ASN A 184 -26.98 -6.48 -19.38
N GLN A 185 -27.22 -5.41 -20.15
CA GLN A 185 -26.63 -4.11 -19.89
C GLN A 185 -27.05 -3.53 -18.53
N ALA A 186 -28.34 -3.58 -18.18
CA ALA A 186 -28.82 -3.11 -16.89
C ALA A 186 -28.22 -3.88 -15.70
N LEU A 187 -28.02 -5.20 -15.85
CA LEU A 187 -27.35 -6.02 -14.85
C LEU A 187 -25.87 -5.61 -14.70
N LYS A 188 -25.16 -5.38 -15.82
CA LYS A 188 -23.77 -4.92 -15.80
C LYS A 188 -23.63 -3.55 -15.15
N ASP A 189 -24.55 -2.63 -15.44
CA ASP A 189 -24.55 -1.29 -14.85
C ASP A 189 -24.86 -1.35 -13.35
N HIS A 190 -25.83 -2.17 -12.93
CA HIS A 190 -26.12 -2.37 -11.51
C HIS A 190 -24.93 -2.99 -10.75
N ILE A 191 -24.28 -4.02 -11.30
CA ILE A 191 -23.09 -4.63 -10.69
C ILE A 191 -21.95 -3.62 -10.64
N ARG A 192 -21.74 -2.84 -11.71
CA ARG A 192 -20.73 -1.79 -11.74
C ARG A 192 -21.01 -0.73 -10.68
N GLU A 193 -22.26 -0.28 -10.54
CA GLU A 193 -22.67 0.70 -9.55
C GLU A 193 -22.61 0.16 -8.12
N GLU A 194 -23.02 -1.08 -7.86
CA GLU A 194 -22.95 -1.66 -6.52
C GLU A 194 -21.50 -1.90 -6.07
N LEU A 195 -20.64 -2.29 -7.01
CA LEU A 195 -19.23 -2.55 -6.73
C LEU A 195 -18.44 -1.25 -6.67
N LEU A 196 -18.59 -0.34 -7.64
CA LEU A 196 -17.83 0.92 -7.69
C LEU A 196 -18.46 2.06 -6.90
N GLY A 197 -19.77 2.05 -6.67
CA GLY A 197 -20.47 3.05 -5.87
C GLY A 197 -20.07 3.04 -4.40
N ARG A 198 -19.51 1.92 -3.91
CA ARG A 198 -18.85 1.85 -2.59
C ARG A 198 -17.52 2.61 -2.54
N PHE A 199 -16.97 2.97 -3.70
CA PHE A 199 -15.71 3.69 -3.86
C PHE A 199 -15.88 5.17 -4.21
N PHE A 200 -17.07 5.55 -4.68
CA PHE A 200 -17.40 6.94 -4.91
C PHE A 200 -17.65 7.63 -3.57
N VAL A 201 -16.85 8.65 -3.34
CA VAL A 201 -16.99 9.54 -2.20
C VAL A 201 -18.07 10.55 -2.55
N ASP A 202 -18.92 10.86 -1.56
CA ASP A 202 -19.91 11.94 -1.70
C ASP A 202 -19.19 13.23 -2.17
N PRO A 203 -19.65 13.91 -3.24
CA PRO A 203 -19.03 15.15 -3.69
C PRO A 203 -18.96 16.24 -2.62
N ASP A 204 -19.79 16.15 -1.57
CA ASP A 204 -19.77 17.05 -0.41
C ASP A 204 -18.87 16.55 0.75
N GLU A 205 -18.21 15.41 0.60
CA GLU A 205 -17.28 14.87 1.59
C GLU A 205 -15.94 15.63 1.58
N ASP A 206 -15.54 16.13 2.75
CA ASP A 206 -14.29 16.84 2.95
C ASP A 206 -13.28 16.06 3.81
N ARG A 207 -13.67 14.90 4.33
CA ARG A 207 -12.81 14.11 5.22
C ARG A 207 -11.52 13.68 4.51
N PRO A 208 -10.35 14.12 5.00
CA PRO A 208 -9.06 13.90 4.34
C PRO A 208 -8.73 12.44 4.08
N GLU A 209 -9.10 11.57 5.02
CA GLU A 209 -8.88 10.14 4.94
C GLU A 209 -9.66 9.47 3.82
N ILE A 210 -10.86 9.98 3.55
CA ILE A 210 -11.73 9.48 2.50
C ILE A 210 -11.25 9.98 1.14
N LEU A 211 -10.96 11.28 1.03
CA LEU A 211 -10.39 11.88 -0.18
C LEU A 211 -9.04 11.27 -0.57
N SER A 212 -8.21 10.91 0.41
CA SER A 212 -6.92 10.25 0.14
C SER A 212 -7.11 8.84 -0.42
N LYS A 213 -8.07 8.07 0.10
CA LYS A 213 -8.41 6.73 -0.41
C LYS A 213 -9.00 6.82 -1.82
N GLN A 214 -9.88 7.77 -2.07
CA GLN A 214 -10.42 8.05 -3.40
C GLN A 214 -9.32 8.40 -4.39
N ALA A 215 -8.37 9.26 -4.01
CA ALA A 215 -7.25 9.61 -4.88
C ALA A 215 -6.43 8.38 -5.31
N VAL A 216 -6.26 7.38 -4.44
CA VAL A 216 -5.61 6.11 -4.82
C VAL A 216 -6.45 5.32 -5.83
N LEU A 217 -7.78 5.32 -5.72
CA LEU A 217 -8.66 4.57 -6.61
C LEU A 217 -8.81 5.25 -7.98
N GLU A 218 -8.80 6.57 -8.03
CA GLU A 218 -9.05 7.35 -9.24
C GLU A 218 -7.76 7.77 -9.97
N GLN A 219 -6.65 7.94 -9.25
CA GLN A 219 -5.40 8.47 -9.81
C GLN A 219 -4.33 7.38 -9.85
N GLN A 220 -4.12 6.82 -11.04
CA GLN A 220 -3.13 5.76 -11.28
C GLN A 220 -1.74 6.07 -10.72
N LEU A 221 -1.32 7.33 -10.79
CA LEU A 221 -0.02 7.76 -10.28
C LEU A 221 0.09 7.65 -8.76
N VAL A 222 -0.99 7.96 -8.03
CA VAL A 222 -1.06 7.84 -6.57
C VAL A 222 -1.09 6.37 -6.17
N SER A 223 -1.84 5.53 -6.89
CA SER A 223 -1.82 4.07 -6.68
C SER A 223 -0.43 3.48 -6.95
N TYR A 224 0.27 3.95 -7.99
CA TYR A 224 1.63 3.54 -8.28
C TYR A 224 2.60 3.90 -7.15
N TYR A 225 2.56 5.15 -6.66
CA TYR A 225 3.37 5.54 -5.50
C TYR A 225 3.05 4.71 -4.27
N ARG A 226 1.77 4.43 -4.01
CA ARG A 226 1.36 3.55 -2.91
C ARG A 226 2.00 2.16 -3.05
N ALA A 227 1.88 1.53 -4.21
CA ALA A 227 2.44 0.20 -4.47
C ALA A 227 3.98 0.16 -4.29
N VAL A 228 4.70 1.17 -4.80
CA VAL A 228 6.15 1.31 -4.61
C VAL A 228 6.50 1.44 -3.11
N GLY A 229 5.73 2.26 -2.39
CA GLY A 229 5.93 2.47 -0.96
C GLY A 229 5.77 1.18 -0.15
N ILE A 230 4.74 0.38 -0.46
CA ILE A 230 4.46 -0.88 0.24
C ILE A 230 5.69 -1.78 0.11
N TYR A 231 6.10 -2.09 -1.13
CA TYR A 231 7.21 -2.98 -1.44
C TYR A 231 8.52 -2.61 -0.71
N ILE A 232 8.78 -1.32 -0.52
CA ILE A 232 10.02 -0.84 0.08
C ILE A 232 9.96 -0.88 1.61
N THR A 233 8.78 -0.75 2.19
CA THR A 233 8.63 -0.79 3.66
C THR A 233 8.64 -2.19 4.25
N GLU A 234 8.58 -3.24 3.42
CA GLU A 234 8.70 -4.65 3.85
C GLU A 234 10.12 -5.01 4.36
N MET A 235 11.05 -4.05 4.29
CA MET A 235 12.48 -4.22 4.51
C MET A 235 12.92 -3.87 5.94
N CYS A 236 12.31 -4.47 6.96
CA CYS A 236 12.77 -4.30 8.35
C CYS A 236 13.57 -5.51 8.82
N LYS A 237 14.59 -5.29 9.66
CA LYS A 237 15.36 -6.31 10.39
C LYS A 237 14.92 -6.33 11.84
#